data_AF-A0A7X0KMP1-F1
#
_entry.id   AF-A0A7X0KMP1-F1
#
_cell.length_a   1.000
_cell.length_b   1.000
_cell.length_c   1.000
_cell.angle_alpha   90.00
_cell.angle_beta   90.00
_cell.angle_gamma   90.00
#
_symmetry.space_group_name_H-M   'P 1'
#
loop_
_entity.id
_entity.type
_entity.pdbx_description
1 polymer ?
#
loop_
_entity_poly.entity_id
_entity_poly.type
_entity_poly.pdbx_seq_one_letter_code
_entity_poly.pdbx_strand_id
1 'polypeptide(L)'
;MLADGTIVGCRYCSQCIGRSVDDWTGRCIAESIVAADAYFISLTYGRDEHGSEDHIRARLLTYSDIQKLMKRFRASGYLPRYFCVGEYGSAKGRAHWHVLIFWKDNAHEIARRIQHNADVRAKLKRGKTLNVPGGPVPPHVNSTRDDQKRHMQEHWPHGWSTWERLGVRPEDTAAAVRYVCKYLNKDIGGEEKQAMCRMSKIPLLGADWLHHKARLHVEAGIPPKDLKYEFPGVNRPNGERVPFMLRPGSAAAKLFCQSFVDQWEEAYPTRAIPHSKLVEEFIDPGAWEKRKSSEEGQREWERKADALERAEVQKAEALARLYDWEATAYATVSEGLRYQHLLVPPPRPLQSPSTETQEPFGGL
;
A
#
# COMPACT_ATOMS: atom_id res chain seq x y z
N MET A 1 -10.44 -28.50 -4.32
CA MET A 1 -9.16 -29.01 -4.82
C MET A 1 -9.36 -29.26 -6.31
N LEU A 2 -8.46 -28.80 -7.16
CA LEU A 2 -8.50 -29.09 -8.59
C LEU A 2 -8.05 -30.55 -8.82
N ALA A 3 -8.26 -31.06 -10.03
CA ALA A 3 -7.95 -32.45 -10.39
C ALA A 3 -6.45 -32.80 -10.25
N ASP A 4 -5.57 -31.81 -10.28
CA ASP A 4 -4.12 -31.91 -10.07
C ASP A 4 -3.69 -31.86 -8.59
N GLY A 5 -4.64 -31.85 -7.66
CA GLY A 5 -4.37 -31.70 -6.22
C GLY A 5 -4.18 -30.25 -5.77
N THR A 6 -4.26 -29.27 -6.68
CA THR A 6 -4.09 -27.85 -6.33
C THR A 6 -5.23 -27.38 -5.41
N ILE A 7 -4.88 -26.85 -4.24
CA ILE A 7 -5.85 -26.27 -3.30
C ILE A 7 -6.18 -24.84 -3.75
N VAL A 8 -7.43 -24.63 -4.17
CA VAL A 8 -7.95 -23.30 -4.53
C VAL A 8 -8.85 -22.79 -3.42
N GLY A 9 -8.65 -21.54 -3.00
CA GLY A 9 -9.51 -20.90 -2.01
C GLY A 9 -10.95 -20.75 -2.52
N CYS A 10 -11.93 -21.14 -1.72
CA CYS A 10 -13.34 -21.14 -2.13
C CYS A 10 -13.93 -19.74 -2.32
N ARG A 11 -13.28 -18.67 -1.82
CA ARG A 11 -13.69 -17.25 -1.91
C ARG A 11 -14.99 -16.89 -1.18
N TYR A 12 -15.68 -17.85 -0.58
CA TYR A 12 -16.94 -17.64 0.15
C TYR A 12 -16.86 -17.97 1.64
N CYS A 13 -15.87 -18.74 2.10
CA CYS A 13 -15.73 -19.02 3.52
C CYS A 13 -15.15 -17.83 4.28
N SER A 14 -15.43 -17.77 5.59
CA SER A 14 -14.94 -16.74 6.51
C SER A 14 -13.42 -16.54 6.44
N GLN A 15 -12.65 -17.61 6.25
CA GLN A 15 -11.19 -17.53 6.09
C GLN A 15 -10.78 -16.85 4.77
N CYS A 16 -11.42 -17.19 3.65
CA CYS A 16 -11.10 -16.57 2.35
C CYS A 16 -11.51 -15.08 2.32
N ILE A 17 -12.63 -14.76 2.95
CA ILE A 17 -13.10 -13.39 3.15
C ILE A 17 -12.11 -12.63 4.03
N GLY A 18 -11.75 -13.18 5.19
CA GLY A 18 -10.77 -12.61 6.11
C GLY A 18 -9.45 -12.30 5.41
N ARG A 19 -8.89 -13.26 4.65
CA ARG A 19 -7.68 -13.05 3.84
C ARG A 19 -7.82 -11.94 2.80
N SER A 20 -9.00 -11.75 2.22
CA SER A 20 -9.25 -10.67 1.25
C SER A 20 -9.31 -9.32 1.94
N VAL A 21 -9.96 -9.26 3.11
CA VAL A 21 -9.99 -8.07 3.97
C VAL A 21 -8.59 -7.70 4.45
N ASP A 22 -7.80 -8.67 4.90
CA ASP A 22 -6.42 -8.43 5.34
C ASP A 22 -5.53 -7.94 4.18
N ASP A 23 -5.68 -8.48 2.98
CA ASP A 23 -4.98 -8.00 1.77
C ASP A 23 -5.34 -6.54 1.44
N TRP A 24 -6.62 -6.15 1.53
CA TRP A 24 -7.02 -4.75 1.34
C TRP A 24 -6.54 -3.85 2.47
N THR A 25 -6.60 -4.34 3.71
CA THR A 25 -6.14 -3.64 4.91
C THR A 25 -4.66 -3.30 4.79
N GLY A 26 -3.81 -4.29 4.49
CA GLY A 26 -2.38 -4.06 4.36
C GLY A 26 -2.02 -3.09 3.24
N ARG A 27 -2.69 -3.17 2.08
CA ARG A 27 -2.48 -2.21 0.97
C ARG A 27 -2.90 -0.78 1.32
N CYS A 28 -4.00 -0.62 2.06
CA CYS A 28 -4.48 0.70 2.47
C CYS A 28 -3.59 1.32 3.55
N ILE A 29 -3.07 0.52 4.49
CA ILE A 29 -2.07 0.98 5.47
C ILE A 29 -0.80 1.40 4.73
N ALA A 30 -0.28 0.55 3.83
CA ALA A 30 0.88 0.88 3.01
C ALA A 30 0.68 2.19 2.24
N GLU A 31 -0.50 2.41 1.66
CA GLU A 31 -0.82 3.66 0.97
C GLU A 31 -0.92 4.86 1.93
N SER A 32 -1.49 4.69 3.12
CA SER A 32 -1.69 5.81 4.06
C SER A 32 -0.39 6.31 4.69
N ILE A 33 0.61 5.44 4.82
CA ILE A 33 1.97 5.77 5.26
C ILE A 33 2.65 6.77 4.31
N VAL A 34 2.49 6.54 2.99
CA VAL A 34 3.13 7.34 1.93
C VAL A 34 2.22 8.44 1.38
N ALA A 35 1.09 8.70 2.04
CA ALA A 35 0.15 9.74 1.67
C ALA A 35 0.42 11.02 2.46
N ALA A 36 0.24 12.16 1.80
CA ALA A 36 0.30 13.47 2.45
C ALA A 36 -0.86 13.65 3.45
N ASP A 37 -2.04 13.14 3.12
CA ASP A 37 -3.15 13.03 4.07
C ASP A 37 -4.10 11.89 3.70
N ALA A 38 -4.90 11.42 4.67
CA ALA A 38 -5.85 10.35 4.45
C ALA A 38 -7.17 10.59 5.18
N TYR A 39 -8.28 10.30 4.49
CA TYR A 39 -9.63 10.57 4.99
C TYR A 39 -10.55 9.39 4.75
N PHE A 40 -11.45 9.17 5.70
CA PHE A 40 -12.65 8.37 5.56
C PHE A 40 -13.82 9.29 5.17
N ILE A 41 -14.37 9.08 3.97
CA ILE A 41 -15.42 9.91 3.40
C ILE A 41 -16.68 9.06 3.24
N SER A 42 -17.80 9.54 3.78
CA SER A 42 -19.11 8.96 3.50
C SER A 42 -19.86 9.88 2.53
N LEU A 43 -20.22 9.35 1.36
CA LEU A 43 -20.97 10.06 0.33
C LEU A 43 -22.42 9.58 0.35
N THR A 44 -23.34 10.53 0.46
CA THR A 44 -24.77 10.25 0.49
C THR A 44 -25.47 11.04 -0.61
N TYR A 45 -26.40 10.39 -1.29
CA TYR A 45 -27.23 11.07 -2.29
C TYR A 45 -28.22 12.01 -1.60
N GLY A 46 -28.38 13.20 -2.16
CA GLY A 46 -29.27 14.26 -1.68
C GLY A 46 -30.69 14.09 -2.19
N ARG A 47 -31.33 15.23 -2.48
CA ARG A 47 -32.61 15.29 -3.17
C ARG A 47 -32.37 15.43 -4.68
N ASP A 48 -33.31 14.94 -5.48
CA ASP A 48 -33.31 15.17 -6.92
C ASP A 48 -33.83 16.57 -7.28
N GLU A 49 -33.97 16.84 -8.57
CA GLU A 49 -34.48 18.10 -9.12
C GLU A 49 -35.93 18.43 -8.71
N HIS A 50 -36.70 17.42 -8.31
CA HIS A 50 -38.07 17.56 -7.80
C HIS A 50 -38.12 17.64 -6.27
N GLY A 51 -36.97 17.65 -5.60
CA GLY A 51 -36.89 17.68 -4.14
C GLY A 51 -37.14 16.32 -3.47
N SER A 52 -37.24 15.22 -4.23
CA SER A 52 -37.43 13.87 -3.68
C SER A 52 -36.12 13.32 -3.13
N GLU A 53 -36.12 12.75 -1.92
CA GLU A 53 -34.98 12.00 -1.36
C GLU A 53 -34.91 10.56 -1.88
N ASP A 54 -35.98 10.13 -2.55
CA ASP A 54 -36.23 8.77 -3.00
C ASP A 54 -36.23 8.72 -4.53
N HIS A 55 -35.01 8.71 -5.08
CA HIS A 55 -34.77 8.74 -6.52
C HIS A 55 -33.82 7.61 -6.93
N ILE A 56 -33.75 7.30 -8.23
CA ILE A 56 -33.00 6.13 -8.74
C ILE A 56 -31.53 6.11 -8.30
N ARG A 57 -30.84 7.25 -8.34
CA ARG A 57 -29.44 7.34 -7.87
C ARG A 57 -29.27 7.08 -6.37
N ALA A 58 -30.29 7.37 -5.56
CA ALA A 58 -30.29 7.06 -4.13
C ALA A 58 -30.66 5.59 -3.85
N ARG A 59 -31.14 4.84 -4.85
CA ARG A 59 -31.50 3.41 -4.75
C ARG A 59 -30.53 2.46 -5.45
N LEU A 60 -29.60 2.96 -6.27
CA LEU A 60 -28.66 2.14 -7.03
C LEU A 60 -27.21 2.59 -6.82
N LEU A 61 -26.32 1.63 -6.59
CA LEU A 61 -24.88 1.87 -6.52
C LEU A 61 -24.28 2.22 -7.90
N THR A 62 -24.33 3.50 -8.23
CA THR A 62 -23.80 4.03 -9.50
C THR A 62 -22.30 4.32 -9.40
N TYR A 63 -21.45 3.33 -9.68
CA TYR A 63 -19.98 3.50 -9.60
C TYR A 63 -19.42 4.61 -10.50
N SER A 64 -20.12 4.97 -11.59
CA SER A 64 -19.71 6.07 -12.46
C SER A 64 -19.60 7.41 -11.72
N ASP A 65 -20.35 7.59 -10.64
CA ASP A 65 -20.33 8.83 -9.86
C ASP A 65 -19.05 8.92 -9.02
N ILE A 66 -18.54 7.80 -8.50
CA ILE A 66 -17.22 7.71 -7.86
C ILE A 66 -16.11 7.97 -8.87
N GLN A 67 -16.21 7.40 -10.09
CA GLN A 67 -15.23 7.67 -11.13
C GLN A 67 -15.18 9.15 -11.52
N LYS A 68 -16.35 9.80 -11.63
CA LYS A 68 -16.45 11.24 -11.93
C LYS A 68 -15.95 12.10 -10.77
N LEU A 69 -16.22 11.72 -9.51
CA LEU A 69 -15.64 12.37 -8.33
C LEU A 69 -14.11 12.38 -8.40
N MET A 70 -13.50 11.21 -8.63
CA MET A 70 -12.04 11.10 -8.75
C MET A 70 -11.49 11.88 -9.95
N LYS A 71 -12.22 11.92 -11.07
CA LYS A 71 -11.85 12.74 -12.24
C LYS A 71 -11.93 14.24 -11.94
N ARG A 72 -12.96 14.70 -11.23
CA ARG A 72 -13.10 16.10 -10.81
C ARG A 72 -11.95 16.50 -9.90
N PHE A 73 -11.62 15.69 -8.88
CA PHE A 73 -10.45 15.97 -8.03
C PHE A 73 -9.16 16.12 -8.83
N ARG A 74 -8.92 15.21 -9.79
CA ARG A 74 -7.75 15.30 -10.69
C ARG A 74 -7.76 16.52 -11.61
N ALA A 75 -8.93 16.93 -12.10
CA ALA A 75 -9.07 18.11 -12.93
C ALA A 75 -8.77 19.40 -12.14
N SER A 76 -9.12 19.42 -10.86
CA SER A 76 -8.81 20.51 -9.93
C SER A 76 -7.36 20.46 -9.40
N GLY A 77 -6.53 19.51 -9.86
CA GLY A 77 -5.11 19.43 -9.52
C GLY A 77 -4.79 18.53 -8.32
N TYR A 78 -5.78 17.89 -7.69
CA TYR A 78 -5.55 16.94 -6.59
C TYR A 78 -5.22 15.54 -7.08
N LEU A 79 -4.52 14.77 -6.26
CA LEU A 79 -4.04 13.43 -6.63
C LEU A 79 -4.59 12.36 -5.69
N PRO A 80 -5.87 11.99 -5.85
CA PRO A 80 -6.48 10.99 -4.99
C PRO A 80 -6.05 9.58 -5.38
N ARG A 81 -5.77 8.79 -4.35
CA ARG A 81 -5.74 7.33 -4.35
C ARG A 81 -6.89 6.89 -3.47
N TYR A 82 -7.57 5.80 -3.79
CA TYR A 82 -8.78 5.46 -3.04
C TYR A 82 -9.06 3.96 -2.98
N PHE A 83 -9.77 3.60 -1.93
CA PHE A 83 -10.46 2.34 -1.72
C PHE A 83 -11.91 2.66 -1.32
N CYS A 84 -12.90 2.09 -2.00
CA CYS A 84 -14.30 2.39 -1.70
C CYS A 84 -15.20 1.15 -1.70
N VAL A 85 -16.18 1.20 -0.83
CA VAL A 85 -17.26 0.22 -0.69
C VAL A 85 -18.59 0.94 -0.87
N GLY A 86 -19.43 0.42 -1.76
CA GLY A 86 -20.83 0.77 -1.87
C GLY A 86 -21.68 -0.16 -1.02
N GLU A 87 -22.60 0.40 -0.26
CA GLU A 87 -23.54 -0.34 0.60
C GLU A 87 -24.98 0.17 0.46
N TYR A 88 -25.93 -0.64 0.93
CA TYR A 88 -27.31 -0.22 1.13
C TYR A 88 -27.59 -0.04 2.62
N GLY A 89 -28.12 1.13 2.99
CA GLY A 89 -28.47 1.42 4.37
C GLY A 89 -29.61 0.52 4.87
N SER A 90 -29.45 -0.03 6.08
CA SER A 90 -30.34 -1.07 6.64
C SER A 90 -31.79 -0.63 6.90
N ALA A 91 -32.07 0.68 6.96
CA ALA A 91 -33.41 1.20 7.30
C ALA A 91 -34.22 1.70 6.10
N LYS A 92 -33.57 2.03 4.97
CA LYS A 92 -34.23 2.69 3.82
C LYS A 92 -33.78 2.19 2.45
N GLY A 93 -32.87 1.21 2.38
CA GLY A 93 -32.34 0.70 1.11
C GLY A 93 -31.60 1.76 0.29
N ARG A 94 -31.13 2.85 0.92
CA ARG A 94 -30.45 3.93 0.20
C ARG A 94 -29.00 3.53 -0.07
N ALA A 95 -28.55 3.80 -1.28
CA ALA A 95 -27.17 3.61 -1.70
C ALA A 95 -26.26 4.63 -1.01
N HIS A 96 -25.22 4.13 -0.34
CA HIS A 96 -24.15 4.94 0.26
C HIS A 96 -22.80 4.48 -0.27
N TRP A 97 -21.84 5.41 -0.34
CA TRP A 97 -20.45 5.08 -0.63
C TRP A 97 -19.58 5.47 0.54
N HIS A 98 -18.80 4.51 1.03
CA HIS A 98 -17.70 4.73 1.96
C HIS A 98 -16.40 4.69 1.20
N VAL A 99 -15.62 5.76 1.28
CA VAL A 99 -14.40 5.97 0.51
C VAL A 99 -13.27 6.29 1.48
N LEU A 100 -12.27 5.42 1.56
CA LEU A 100 -10.96 5.80 2.06
C LEU A 100 -10.21 6.48 0.92
N ILE A 101 -9.81 7.72 1.12
CA ILE A 101 -9.03 8.50 0.16
C ILE A 101 -7.66 8.82 0.76
N PHE A 102 -6.62 8.67 -0.05
CA PHE A 102 -5.24 8.96 0.30
C PHE A 102 -4.73 9.99 -0.70
N TRP A 103 -4.40 11.17 -0.20
CA TRP A 103 -3.95 12.30 -1.00
C TRP A 103 -2.45 12.25 -1.16
N LYS A 104 -1.97 12.29 -2.40
CA LYS A 104 -0.55 12.47 -2.68
C LYS A 104 -0.17 13.93 -2.58
N ASP A 105 1.08 14.19 -2.22
CA ASP A 105 1.64 15.52 -2.38
C ASP A 105 1.68 15.88 -3.87
N ASN A 106 1.18 17.07 -4.17
CA ASN A 106 1.08 17.56 -5.53
C ASN A 106 2.47 17.86 -6.11
N ALA A 107 3.45 18.28 -5.30
CA ALA A 107 4.74 18.77 -5.79
C ALA A 107 5.55 17.71 -6.55
N HIS A 108 5.81 16.56 -5.91
CA HIS A 108 6.63 15.49 -6.50
C HIS A 108 5.97 14.84 -7.71
N GLU A 109 4.65 14.69 -7.72
CA GLU A 109 3.96 14.05 -8.84
C GLU A 109 3.66 15.00 -9.99
N ILE A 110 3.48 16.31 -9.74
CA ILE A 110 3.52 17.31 -10.80
C ILE A 110 4.88 17.26 -11.51
N ALA A 111 6.00 17.21 -10.76
CA ALA A 111 7.33 17.07 -11.34
C ALA A 111 7.46 15.78 -12.18
N ARG A 112 7.00 14.63 -11.65
CA ARG A 112 7.02 13.35 -12.37
C ARG A 112 6.17 13.38 -13.64
N ARG A 113 4.97 13.99 -13.60
CA ARG A 113 4.07 14.14 -14.76
C ARG A 113 4.63 15.07 -15.82
N ILE A 114 5.31 16.14 -15.42
CA ILE A 114 6.01 17.03 -16.36
C ILE A 114 7.13 16.26 -17.07
N GLN A 115 7.90 15.43 -16.36
CA GLN A 115 9.01 14.68 -16.94
C GLN A 115 8.53 13.59 -17.92
N HIS A 116 7.43 12.89 -17.61
CA HIS A 116 7.02 11.69 -18.35
C HIS A 116 5.79 11.85 -19.27
N ASN A 117 5.09 13.00 -19.25
CA ASN A 117 3.89 13.18 -20.07
C ASN A 117 4.07 14.30 -21.12
N ALA A 118 4.17 13.90 -22.39
CA ALA A 118 4.37 14.80 -23.53
C ALA A 118 3.21 15.82 -23.69
N ASP A 119 1.96 15.42 -23.40
CA ASP A 119 0.80 16.31 -23.50
C ASP A 119 0.78 17.39 -22.42
N VAL A 120 1.22 17.06 -21.19
CA VAL A 120 1.37 18.03 -20.09
C VAL A 120 2.45 19.05 -20.46
N ARG A 121 3.61 18.60 -20.98
CA ARG A 121 4.65 19.50 -21.51
C ARG A 121 4.13 20.39 -22.63
N ALA A 122 3.34 19.85 -23.55
CA ALA A 122 2.75 20.61 -24.66
C ALA A 122 1.67 21.61 -24.22
N LYS A 123 0.95 21.38 -23.12
CA LYS A 123 0.00 22.35 -22.54
C LYS A 123 0.73 23.51 -21.86
N LEU A 124 1.79 23.22 -21.10
CA LEU A 124 2.65 24.23 -20.47
C LEU A 124 3.34 25.11 -21.52
N LYS A 125 3.87 24.52 -22.61
CA LYS A 125 4.46 25.26 -23.75
C LYS A 125 3.48 26.21 -24.44
N ARG A 126 2.17 26.00 -24.33
CA ARG A 126 1.11 26.86 -24.88
C ARG A 126 0.64 27.95 -23.90
N GLY A 127 1.39 28.20 -22.84
CA GLY A 127 1.08 29.26 -21.86
C GLY A 127 -0.12 28.96 -20.95
N LYS A 128 -0.66 27.72 -20.95
CA LYS A 128 -1.72 27.33 -20.01
C LYS A 128 -1.12 27.02 -18.64
N THR A 129 -1.57 27.72 -17.61
CA THR A 129 -1.20 27.48 -16.21
C THR A 129 -1.76 26.13 -15.74
N LEU A 130 -0.97 25.35 -15.00
CA LEU A 130 -1.53 24.23 -14.24
C LEU A 130 -2.39 24.80 -13.11
N ASN A 131 -3.57 24.24 -12.90
CA ASN A 131 -4.32 24.50 -11.67
C ASN A 131 -3.59 23.78 -10.53
N VAL A 132 -2.81 24.53 -9.74
CA VAL A 132 -2.06 24.00 -8.60
C VAL A 132 -2.85 24.34 -7.34
N PRO A 133 -3.39 23.34 -6.63
CA PRO A 133 -4.08 23.58 -5.37
C PRO A 133 -3.15 24.22 -4.31
N GLY A 134 -3.73 24.98 -3.38
CA GLY A 134 -3.02 25.49 -2.20
C GLY A 134 -2.60 24.43 -1.18
N GLY A 135 -2.91 23.15 -1.43
CA GLY A 135 -2.57 22.02 -0.56
C GLY A 135 -2.96 20.67 -1.16
N PRO A 136 -2.56 19.53 -0.56
CA PRO A 136 -2.82 18.19 -1.10
C PRO A 136 -4.30 17.76 -1.00
N VAL A 137 -5.08 18.42 -0.15
CA VAL A 137 -6.48 18.10 0.13
C VAL A 137 -7.39 19.23 -0.37
N PRO A 138 -8.52 18.93 -1.03
CA PRO A 138 -9.50 19.95 -1.39
C PRO A 138 -10.11 20.63 -0.16
N PRO A 139 -10.64 21.86 -0.29
CA PRO A 139 -11.48 22.45 0.75
C PRO A 139 -12.60 21.49 1.15
N HIS A 140 -12.75 21.28 2.45
CA HIS A 140 -13.72 20.37 3.04
C HIS A 140 -14.02 20.80 4.49
N VAL A 141 -15.05 20.18 5.09
CA VAL A 141 -15.40 20.37 6.50
C VAL A 141 -15.01 19.12 7.27
N ASN A 142 -14.07 19.27 8.20
CA ASN A 142 -13.66 18.18 9.08
C ASN A 142 -14.83 17.70 9.94
N SER A 143 -15.06 16.40 9.91
CA SER A 143 -15.99 15.66 10.76
C SER A 143 -15.22 14.72 11.67
N THR A 144 -15.82 14.34 12.79
CA THR A 144 -15.35 13.23 13.62
C THR A 144 -16.46 12.21 13.75
N ARG A 145 -16.14 11.03 14.27
CA ARG A 145 -17.15 10.00 14.56
C ARG A 145 -18.27 10.52 15.48
N ASP A 146 -17.93 11.38 16.44
CA ASP A 146 -18.88 11.94 17.41
C ASP A 146 -19.58 13.22 16.91
N ASP A 147 -18.97 13.95 15.96
CA ASP A 147 -19.49 15.19 15.39
C ASP A 147 -19.45 15.13 13.84
N GLN A 148 -20.44 14.45 13.26
CA GLN A 148 -20.56 14.25 11.82
C GLN A 148 -21.10 15.51 11.13
N LYS A 149 -20.22 16.24 10.43
CA LYS A 149 -20.58 17.48 9.72
C LYS A 149 -20.83 17.20 8.24
N ARG A 150 -22.10 17.32 7.84
CA ARG A 150 -22.49 17.20 6.44
C ARG A 150 -22.11 18.46 5.68
N HIS A 151 -21.36 18.28 4.59
CA HIS A 151 -20.94 19.36 3.70
C HIS A 151 -21.21 19.00 2.24
N MET A 152 -21.69 19.98 1.48
CA MET A 152 -21.88 19.88 0.02
C MET A 152 -20.54 20.05 -0.67
N GLN A 153 -19.82 18.95 -0.85
CA GLN A 153 -18.51 18.99 -1.50
C GLN A 153 -18.67 19.37 -2.97
N GLU A 154 -17.94 20.41 -3.41
CA GLU A 154 -17.94 20.91 -4.80
C GLU A 154 -17.79 19.78 -5.85
N HIS A 155 -16.95 18.79 -5.56
CA HIS A 155 -16.62 17.70 -6.46
C HIS A 155 -17.67 16.57 -6.46
N TRP A 156 -18.60 16.58 -5.50
CA TRP A 156 -19.70 15.64 -5.31
C TRP A 156 -21.06 16.35 -5.51
N PRO A 157 -21.55 16.50 -6.75
CA PRO A 157 -22.78 17.24 -7.04
C PRO A 157 -24.06 16.46 -6.68
N HIS A 158 -23.94 15.30 -6.05
CA HIS A 158 -25.03 14.35 -5.89
C HIS A 158 -25.64 14.38 -4.48
N GLY A 159 -25.14 15.21 -3.57
CA GLY A 159 -25.63 15.31 -2.20
C GLY A 159 -24.54 15.79 -1.24
N TRP A 160 -24.60 15.35 0.00
CA TRP A 160 -23.63 15.72 1.02
C TRP A 160 -22.56 14.64 1.21
N SER A 161 -21.46 15.08 1.81
CA SER A 161 -20.36 14.24 2.24
C SER A 161 -20.01 14.54 3.69
N THR A 162 -19.52 13.53 4.42
CA THR A 162 -18.82 13.72 5.70
C THR A 162 -17.36 13.30 5.53
N TRP A 163 -16.44 14.03 6.14
CA TRP A 163 -14.99 13.85 5.95
C TRP A 163 -14.33 13.67 7.30
N GLU A 164 -14.01 12.44 7.65
CA GLU A 164 -13.28 12.10 8.86
C GLU A 164 -11.81 11.92 8.49
N ARG A 165 -10.94 12.78 9.04
CA ARG A 165 -9.50 12.61 8.85
C ARG A 165 -9.09 11.33 9.57
N LEU A 166 -8.41 10.42 8.88
CA LEU A 166 -7.85 9.24 9.53
C LEU A 166 -6.74 9.68 10.48
N GLY A 167 -6.51 8.91 11.54
CA GLY A 167 -5.33 9.14 12.36
C GLY A 167 -4.04 8.80 11.59
N VAL A 168 -2.90 9.18 12.18
CA VAL A 168 -1.58 8.97 11.57
C VAL A 168 -1.07 7.54 11.77
N ARG A 169 -1.69 6.78 12.69
CA ARG A 169 -1.21 5.45 13.03
C ARG A 169 -1.77 4.42 12.04
N PRO A 170 -1.00 3.38 11.70
CA PRO A 170 -1.48 2.25 10.89
C PRO A 170 -2.79 1.63 11.41
N GLU A 171 -2.98 1.56 12.73
CA GLU A 171 -4.18 1.03 13.38
C GLU A 171 -5.47 1.79 13.01
N ASP A 172 -5.39 3.11 12.85
CA ASP A 172 -6.54 3.94 12.48
C ASP A 172 -7.03 3.60 11.07
N THR A 173 -6.08 3.45 10.14
CA THR A 173 -6.38 3.02 8.76
C THR A 173 -6.91 1.59 8.75
N ALA A 174 -6.33 0.70 9.56
CA ALA A 174 -6.79 -0.68 9.67
C ALA A 174 -8.24 -0.76 10.15
N ALA A 175 -8.59 0.03 11.17
CA ALA A 175 -9.93 0.08 11.73
C ALA A 175 -10.95 0.58 10.70
N ALA A 176 -10.61 1.64 9.95
CA ALA A 176 -11.46 2.17 8.88
C ALA A 176 -11.69 1.16 7.74
N VAL A 177 -10.65 0.44 7.30
CA VAL A 177 -10.79 -0.60 6.27
C VAL A 177 -11.65 -1.75 6.76
N ARG A 178 -11.42 -2.24 7.98
CA ARG A 178 -12.22 -3.34 8.56
C ARG A 178 -13.67 -2.92 8.75
N TYR A 179 -13.92 -1.67 9.12
CA TYR A 179 -15.27 -1.10 9.22
C TYR A 179 -15.99 -1.14 7.87
N VAL A 180 -15.40 -0.61 6.78
CA VAL A 180 -16.06 -0.65 5.46
C VAL A 180 -16.20 -2.07 4.91
N CYS A 181 -15.24 -2.95 5.21
CA CYS A 181 -15.32 -4.34 4.77
C CYS A 181 -16.42 -5.13 5.51
N LYS A 182 -16.85 -4.69 6.70
CA LYS A 182 -18.02 -5.29 7.38
C LYS A 182 -19.25 -5.27 6.48
N TYR A 183 -19.41 -4.23 5.68
CA TYR A 183 -20.56 -4.08 4.79
C TYR A 183 -20.48 -4.95 3.54
N LEU A 184 -19.27 -5.28 3.07
CA LEU A 184 -19.09 -6.30 2.03
C LEU A 184 -19.57 -7.68 2.49
N ASN A 185 -19.47 -7.96 3.79
CA ASN A 185 -19.78 -9.27 4.36
C ASN A 185 -21.26 -9.44 4.73
N LYS A 186 -21.99 -8.35 4.96
CA LYS A 186 -23.44 -8.40 5.26
C LYS A 186 -24.27 -9.01 4.12
N ASP A 187 -23.76 -8.94 2.89
CA ASP A 187 -24.46 -9.42 1.69
C ASP A 187 -24.01 -10.82 1.25
N ILE A 188 -23.11 -11.48 1.99
CA ILE A 188 -22.64 -12.82 1.66
C ILE A 188 -23.68 -13.83 2.16
N GLY A 189 -24.67 -14.13 1.32
CA GLY A 189 -25.71 -15.13 1.58
C GLY A 189 -27.12 -14.76 1.09
N GLY A 190 -27.35 -13.50 0.67
CA GLY A 190 -28.59 -13.10 0.01
C GLY A 190 -28.61 -13.47 -1.48
N GLU A 191 -29.81 -13.57 -2.06
CA GLU A 191 -30.01 -13.92 -3.49
C GLU A 191 -29.39 -12.90 -4.47
N GLU A 192 -29.05 -11.69 -3.99
CA GLU A 192 -28.40 -10.65 -4.80
C GLU A 192 -27.16 -10.08 -4.08
N LYS A 193 -25.98 -10.18 -4.71
CA LYS A 193 -24.77 -9.47 -4.24
C LYS A 193 -24.93 -7.98 -4.44
N GLN A 194 -25.24 -7.27 -3.36
CA GLN A 194 -25.57 -5.86 -3.42
C GLN A 194 -24.35 -4.94 -3.20
N ALA A 195 -23.35 -5.32 -2.38
CA ALA A 195 -22.18 -4.48 -2.13
C ALA A 195 -21.16 -4.42 -3.28
N MET A 196 -20.58 -3.23 -3.52
CA MET A 196 -19.55 -2.99 -4.53
C MET A 196 -18.21 -2.56 -3.92
N CYS A 197 -17.13 -3.30 -4.15
CA CYS A 197 -15.77 -2.89 -3.78
C CYS A 197 -14.97 -2.41 -5.00
N ARG A 198 -14.36 -1.22 -4.94
CA ARG A 198 -13.53 -0.62 -6.00
C ARG A 198 -12.35 0.13 -5.41
N MET A 199 -11.26 0.26 -6.16
CA MET A 199 -10.04 0.90 -5.67
C MET A 199 -9.13 1.36 -6.82
N SER A 200 -8.10 2.14 -6.48
CA SER A 200 -7.03 2.52 -7.40
C SER A 200 -6.13 1.33 -7.74
N LYS A 201 -5.93 1.07 -9.04
CA LYS A 201 -5.17 -0.08 -9.54
C LYS A 201 -3.84 0.27 -10.22
N ILE A 202 -3.72 1.49 -10.74
CA ILE A 202 -2.51 1.98 -11.42
C ILE A 202 -2.10 3.35 -10.84
N PRO A 203 -0.89 3.47 -10.22
CA PRO A 203 -0.19 2.35 -9.57
C PRO A 203 -1.15 1.59 -8.61
N LEU A 204 -0.80 0.42 -8.09
CA LEU A 204 -1.65 -0.25 -7.09
C LEU A 204 -1.60 0.48 -5.73
N LEU A 205 -2.58 0.28 -4.86
CA LEU A 205 -2.53 0.84 -3.49
C LEU A 205 -1.33 0.25 -2.73
N GLY A 206 -0.50 1.14 -2.16
CA GLY A 206 0.71 0.79 -1.43
C GLY A 206 1.94 0.61 -2.32
N ALA A 207 1.88 0.98 -3.60
CA ALA A 207 3.00 0.78 -4.54
C ALA A 207 4.30 1.48 -4.09
N ASP A 208 4.23 2.77 -3.73
CA ASP A 208 5.40 3.53 -3.30
C ASP A 208 6.02 2.94 -2.02
N TRP A 209 5.17 2.45 -1.11
CA TRP A 209 5.63 1.76 0.09
C TRP A 209 6.31 0.43 -0.22
N LEU A 210 5.82 -0.33 -1.22
CA LEU A 210 6.49 -1.57 -1.66
C LEU A 210 7.85 -1.30 -2.30
N HIS A 211 7.99 -0.23 -3.07
CA HIS A 211 9.30 0.22 -3.58
C HIS A 211 10.24 0.56 -2.42
N HIS A 212 9.77 1.34 -1.44
CA HIS A 212 10.53 1.68 -0.25
C HIS A 212 10.92 0.44 0.55
N LYS A 213 9.99 -0.51 0.75
CA LYS A 213 10.29 -1.76 1.45
C LYS A 213 11.36 -2.58 0.71
N ALA A 214 11.29 -2.65 -0.61
CA ALA A 214 12.35 -3.29 -1.41
C ALA A 214 13.70 -2.59 -1.22
N ARG A 215 13.72 -1.25 -1.15
CA ARG A 215 14.92 -0.46 -0.83
C ARG A 215 15.55 -0.87 0.50
N LEU A 216 14.74 -1.02 1.56
CA LEU A 216 15.23 -1.45 2.87
C LEU A 216 15.91 -2.83 2.82
N HIS A 217 15.38 -3.76 2.02
CA HIS A 217 16.01 -5.06 1.79
C HIS A 217 17.36 -4.94 1.08
N VAL A 218 17.46 -4.08 0.06
CA VAL A 218 18.70 -3.82 -0.67
C VAL A 218 19.74 -3.18 0.25
N GLU A 219 19.38 -2.13 1.00
CA GLU A 219 20.26 -1.43 1.93
C GLU A 219 20.79 -2.34 3.05
N ALA A 220 19.95 -3.27 3.52
CA ALA A 220 20.38 -4.27 4.48
C ALA A 220 21.26 -5.37 3.86
N GLY A 221 21.32 -5.49 2.53
CA GLY A 221 22.02 -6.57 1.83
C GLY A 221 21.34 -7.94 2.00
N ILE A 222 20.01 -7.95 2.13
CA ILE A 222 19.19 -9.12 2.47
C ILE A 222 18.02 -9.25 1.49
N PRO A 223 17.99 -10.29 0.65
CA PRO A 223 16.84 -10.53 -0.21
C PRO A 223 15.60 -10.89 0.60
N PRO A 224 14.39 -10.51 0.14
CA PRO A 224 13.15 -10.93 0.79
C PRO A 224 13.00 -12.44 0.68
N LYS A 225 12.72 -13.12 1.80
CA LYS A 225 12.56 -14.59 1.86
C LYS A 225 11.13 -15.05 1.57
N ASP A 226 10.16 -14.27 1.99
CA ASP A 226 8.75 -14.53 1.80
C ASP A 226 7.97 -13.25 1.47
N LEU A 227 6.68 -13.42 1.19
CA LEU A 227 5.78 -12.34 0.84
C LEU A 227 5.06 -11.75 2.07
N LYS A 228 5.50 -12.09 3.29
CA LYS A 228 4.90 -11.58 4.51
C LYS A 228 5.49 -10.22 4.86
N TYR A 229 4.68 -9.44 5.54
CA TYR A 229 5.06 -8.11 6.00
C TYR A 229 4.23 -7.70 7.20
N GLU A 230 4.76 -6.76 7.96
CA GLU A 230 4.11 -6.22 9.16
C GLU A 230 4.23 -4.70 9.11
N PHE A 231 3.37 -4.04 9.87
CA PHE A 231 3.46 -2.60 10.11
C PHE A 231 3.71 -2.37 11.60
N PRO A 232 4.70 -1.53 11.96
CA PRO A 232 4.86 -1.10 13.34
C PRO A 232 3.55 -0.54 13.89
N GLY A 233 3.18 -0.95 15.11
CA GLY A 233 1.96 -0.49 15.79
C GLY A 233 0.67 -1.22 15.40
N VAL A 234 0.67 -2.11 14.41
CA VAL A 234 -0.50 -2.95 14.12
C VAL A 234 -0.39 -4.27 14.88
N ASN A 235 -0.94 -4.26 16.09
CA ASN A 235 -0.88 -5.39 17.00
C ASN A 235 -2.26 -6.04 17.19
N ARG A 236 -2.24 -7.34 17.48
CA ARG A 236 -3.38 -8.08 18.02
C ARG A 236 -3.62 -7.65 19.48
N PRO A 237 -4.81 -7.94 20.06
CA PRO A 237 -5.09 -7.63 21.46
C PRO A 237 -4.10 -8.25 22.46
N ASN A 238 -3.45 -9.37 22.11
CA ASN A 238 -2.42 -10.02 22.92
C ASN A 238 -1.03 -9.37 22.78
N GLY A 239 -0.90 -8.26 22.04
CA GLY A 239 0.37 -7.54 21.83
C GLY A 239 1.21 -8.05 20.67
N GLU A 240 0.87 -9.19 20.06
CA GLU A 240 1.61 -9.72 18.91
C GLU A 240 1.39 -8.87 17.65
N ARG A 241 2.42 -8.70 16.83
CA ARG A 241 2.30 -8.03 15.53
C ARG A 241 1.36 -8.82 14.61
N VAL A 242 0.58 -8.10 13.79
CA VAL A 242 -0.31 -8.71 12.79
C VAL A 242 0.48 -8.96 11.49
N PRO A 243 0.74 -10.22 11.09
CA PRO A 243 1.36 -10.50 9.81
C PRO A 243 0.36 -10.32 8.68
N PHE A 244 0.73 -9.51 7.69
CA PHE A 244 0.10 -9.40 6.39
C PHE A 244 0.87 -10.22 5.37
N MET A 245 0.23 -10.52 4.23
CA MET A 245 0.86 -11.30 3.17
C MET A 245 0.46 -10.77 1.80
N LEU A 246 1.46 -10.50 0.94
CA LEU A 246 1.20 -10.25 -0.47
C LEU A 246 0.79 -11.58 -1.10
N ARG A 247 -0.37 -11.61 -1.76
CA ARG A 247 -0.82 -12.85 -2.41
C ARG A 247 0.21 -13.28 -3.47
N PRO A 248 0.71 -14.54 -3.43
CA PRO A 248 1.58 -15.08 -4.46
C PRO A 248 0.99 -14.87 -5.87
N GLY A 249 1.84 -14.49 -6.83
CA GLY A 249 1.42 -14.19 -8.21
C GLY A 249 0.61 -12.90 -8.41
N SER A 250 0.25 -12.18 -7.35
CA SER A 250 -0.47 -10.90 -7.48
C SER A 250 0.41 -9.77 -8.00
N ALA A 251 -0.21 -8.73 -8.57
CA ALA A 251 0.51 -7.54 -9.04
C ALA A 251 1.37 -6.88 -7.93
N ALA A 252 0.94 -6.94 -6.67
CA ALA A 252 1.69 -6.39 -5.54
C ALA A 252 2.94 -7.23 -5.21
N ALA A 253 2.82 -8.56 -5.23
CA ALA A 253 3.96 -9.45 -5.05
C ALA A 253 4.98 -9.28 -6.19
N LYS A 254 4.50 -9.20 -7.44
CA LYS A 254 5.36 -8.94 -8.61
C LYS A 254 6.06 -7.59 -8.50
N LEU A 255 5.33 -6.54 -8.12
CA LEU A 255 5.91 -5.21 -7.93
C LEU A 255 7.02 -5.23 -6.89
N PHE A 256 6.79 -5.88 -5.74
CA PHE A 256 7.78 -5.97 -4.68
C PHE A 256 9.06 -6.70 -5.11
N CYS A 257 8.92 -7.90 -5.70
CA CYS A 257 10.09 -8.66 -6.16
C CYS A 257 10.84 -7.93 -7.28
N GLN A 258 10.13 -7.38 -8.27
CA GLN A 258 10.76 -6.61 -9.35
C GLN A 258 11.51 -5.39 -8.80
N SER A 259 10.87 -4.64 -7.89
CA SER A 259 11.48 -3.47 -7.27
C SER A 259 12.75 -3.82 -6.50
N PHE A 260 12.80 -5.00 -5.87
CA PHE A 260 14.00 -5.46 -5.19
C PHE A 260 15.11 -5.80 -6.18
N VAL A 261 14.81 -6.54 -7.25
CA VAL A 261 15.79 -6.90 -8.29
C VAL A 261 16.37 -5.65 -8.93
N ASP A 262 15.52 -4.74 -9.41
CA ASP A 262 15.94 -3.51 -10.09
C ASP A 262 16.86 -2.67 -9.19
N GLN A 263 16.46 -2.47 -7.93
CA GLN A 263 17.25 -1.69 -6.97
C GLN A 263 18.53 -2.39 -6.54
N TRP A 264 18.55 -3.73 -6.50
CA TRP A 264 19.76 -4.49 -6.19
C TRP A 264 20.79 -4.37 -7.30
N GLU A 265 20.37 -4.53 -8.56
CA GLU A 265 21.23 -4.40 -9.73
C GLU A 265 21.80 -2.99 -9.85
N GLU A 266 21.00 -1.97 -9.52
CA GLU A 266 21.45 -0.57 -9.47
C GLU A 266 22.46 -0.33 -8.33
N ALA A 267 22.17 -0.81 -7.11
CA ALA A 267 23.03 -0.58 -5.95
C ALA A 267 24.31 -1.41 -5.96
N TYR A 268 24.27 -2.60 -6.56
CA TYR A 268 25.38 -3.55 -6.61
C TYR A 268 25.59 -4.18 -7.99
N PRO A 269 26.04 -3.42 -9.01
CA PRO A 269 26.13 -3.91 -10.39
C PRO A 269 27.02 -5.15 -10.60
N THR A 270 27.98 -5.37 -9.70
CA THR A 270 28.93 -6.49 -9.77
C THR A 270 28.64 -7.61 -8.77
N ARG A 271 27.63 -7.45 -7.89
CA ARG A 271 27.33 -8.41 -6.83
C ARG A 271 26.07 -9.20 -7.17
N ALA A 272 26.22 -10.51 -7.27
CA ALA A 272 25.07 -11.40 -7.39
C ALA A 272 24.08 -11.23 -6.21
N ILE A 273 22.79 -11.34 -6.51
CA ILE A 273 21.74 -11.36 -5.50
C ILE A 273 21.97 -12.58 -4.58
N PRO A 274 22.02 -12.39 -3.24
CA PRO A 274 22.14 -13.50 -2.31
C PRO A 274 20.96 -14.46 -2.43
N HIS A 275 21.15 -15.69 -1.97
CA HIS A 275 20.12 -16.71 -2.11
C HIS A 275 18.80 -16.30 -1.44
N SER A 276 17.71 -16.42 -2.22
CA SER A 276 16.35 -16.36 -1.73
C SER A 276 15.46 -17.16 -2.67
N LYS A 277 14.76 -18.15 -2.11
CA LYS A 277 13.80 -18.94 -2.87
C LYS A 277 12.76 -18.08 -3.58
N LEU A 278 12.25 -17.06 -2.89
CA LEU A 278 11.24 -16.16 -3.43
C LEU A 278 11.76 -15.38 -4.64
N VAL A 279 12.95 -14.81 -4.53
CA VAL A 279 13.52 -13.97 -5.60
C VAL A 279 13.99 -14.82 -6.77
N GLU A 280 14.60 -15.97 -6.49
CA GLU A 280 15.03 -16.91 -7.53
C GLU A 280 13.85 -17.44 -8.34
N GLU A 281 12.77 -17.88 -7.69
CA GLU A 281 11.54 -18.32 -8.39
C GLU A 281 10.81 -17.19 -9.13
N PHE A 282 11.03 -15.93 -8.71
CA PHE A 282 10.49 -14.77 -9.42
C PHE A 282 11.27 -14.49 -10.71
N ILE A 283 12.60 -14.62 -10.68
CA ILE A 283 13.49 -14.38 -11.83
C ILE A 283 13.44 -15.53 -12.84
N ASP A 284 13.61 -16.77 -12.38
CA ASP A 284 13.52 -17.99 -13.19
C ASP A 284 12.49 -18.95 -12.55
N PRO A 285 11.22 -18.88 -12.97
CA PRO A 285 10.20 -19.81 -12.49
C PRO A 285 10.60 -21.27 -12.68
N GLY A 286 10.59 -22.05 -11.59
CA GLY A 286 11.01 -23.45 -11.59
C GLY A 286 12.51 -23.68 -11.39
N ALA A 287 13.30 -22.62 -11.14
CA ALA A 287 14.72 -22.74 -10.82
C ALA A 287 14.99 -23.72 -9.67
N TRP A 288 14.13 -23.76 -8.65
CA TRP A 288 14.30 -24.65 -7.52
C TRP A 288 14.03 -26.11 -7.85
N GLU A 289 13.05 -26.40 -8.69
CA GLU A 289 12.73 -27.76 -9.10
C GLU A 289 13.91 -28.34 -9.91
N LYS A 290 14.45 -27.54 -10.85
CA LYS A 290 15.65 -27.88 -11.62
C LYS A 290 16.86 -28.14 -10.71
N ARG A 291 17.08 -27.28 -9.70
CA ARG A 291 18.22 -27.41 -8.79
C ARG A 291 18.10 -28.61 -7.85
N LYS A 292 16.91 -28.87 -7.29
CA LYS A 292 16.63 -30.04 -6.46
C LYS A 292 16.84 -31.37 -7.18
N SER A 293 16.58 -31.41 -8.49
CA SER A 293 16.80 -32.61 -9.30
C SER A 293 18.27 -32.91 -9.62
N SER A 294 19.22 -32.05 -9.21
CA SER A 294 20.66 -32.23 -9.45
C SER A 294 21.42 -32.62 -8.17
N GLU A 295 22.33 -33.59 -8.27
CA GLU A 295 23.20 -34.02 -7.14
C GLU A 295 24.14 -32.90 -6.66
N GLU A 296 24.62 -32.05 -7.57
CA GLU A 296 25.44 -30.87 -7.24
C GLU A 296 24.65 -29.82 -6.45
N GLY A 297 23.37 -29.61 -6.80
CA GLY A 297 22.48 -28.69 -6.11
C GLY A 297 22.19 -29.08 -4.66
N GLN A 298 22.14 -30.38 -4.35
CA GLN A 298 22.01 -30.88 -2.97
C GLN A 298 23.28 -30.63 -2.14
N ARG A 299 24.47 -30.91 -2.69
CA ARG A 299 25.75 -30.70 -2.00
C ARG A 299 26.13 -29.23 -1.82
N GLU A 300 25.66 -28.35 -2.70
CA GLU A 300 25.81 -26.90 -2.55
C GLU A 300 24.88 -26.35 -1.46
N TRP A 301 23.68 -26.91 -1.30
CA TRP A 301 22.70 -26.52 -0.28
C TRP A 301 23.21 -26.77 1.14
N GLU A 302 23.77 -27.96 1.41
CA GLU A 302 24.34 -28.30 2.72
C GLU A 302 25.52 -27.40 3.11
N ARG A 303 26.36 -27.01 2.14
CA ARG A 303 27.52 -26.13 2.39
C ARG A 303 27.12 -24.67 2.64
N LYS A 304 26.03 -24.20 2.03
CA LYS A 304 25.58 -22.80 2.15
C LYS A 304 24.65 -22.57 3.33
N ALA A 305 23.94 -23.58 3.83
CA ALA A 305 22.96 -23.45 4.90
C ALA A 305 23.56 -22.85 6.19
N ASP A 306 24.68 -23.38 6.69
CA ASP A 306 25.31 -22.92 7.94
C ASP A 306 25.92 -21.50 7.84
N ALA A 307 26.48 -21.16 6.69
CA ALA A 307 27.04 -19.83 6.44
C ALA A 307 25.95 -18.77 6.23
N LEU A 308 24.82 -19.16 5.62
CA LEU A 308 23.63 -18.31 5.54
C LEU A 308 23.07 -18.05 6.93
N GLU A 309 22.90 -19.07 7.78
CA GLU A 309 22.22 -18.91 9.07
C GLU A 309 22.92 -17.89 10.00
N ARG A 310 24.26 -17.89 10.06
CA ARG A 310 25.02 -16.90 10.85
C ARG A 310 24.98 -15.50 10.25
N ALA A 311 25.07 -15.38 8.92
CA ALA A 311 24.92 -14.11 8.23
C ALA A 311 23.49 -13.57 8.39
N GLU A 312 22.48 -14.46 8.43
CA GLU A 312 21.07 -14.15 8.55
C GLU A 312 20.68 -13.60 9.92
N VAL A 313 21.28 -14.08 11.02
CA VAL A 313 21.04 -13.51 12.36
C VAL A 313 21.51 -12.05 12.43
N GLN A 314 22.75 -11.79 12.03
CA GLN A 314 23.30 -10.42 12.00
C GLN A 314 22.53 -9.49 11.04
N LYS A 315 22.05 -10.05 9.93
CA LYS A 315 21.21 -9.37 8.93
C LYS A 315 19.79 -9.11 9.45
N ALA A 316 19.17 -10.05 10.15
CA ALA A 316 17.86 -9.89 10.76
C ALA A 316 17.87 -8.79 11.83
N GLU A 317 18.95 -8.70 12.62
CA GLU A 317 19.17 -7.58 13.55
C GLU A 317 19.28 -6.23 12.84
N ALA A 318 19.99 -6.16 11.69
CA ALA A 318 20.08 -4.95 10.90
C ALA A 318 18.71 -4.52 10.34
N LEU A 319 17.92 -5.47 9.84
CA LEU A 319 16.56 -5.22 9.37
C LEU A 319 15.62 -4.81 10.52
N ALA A 320 15.75 -5.42 11.69
CA ALA A 320 15.02 -5.02 12.89
C ALA A 320 15.33 -3.58 13.30
N ARG A 321 16.61 -3.17 13.25
CA ARG A 321 17.02 -1.77 13.52
C ARG A 321 16.43 -0.80 12.51
N LEU A 322 16.32 -1.18 11.24
CA LEU A 322 15.67 -0.37 10.20
C LEU A 322 14.16 -0.24 10.45
N TYR A 323 13.49 -1.33 10.84
CA TYR A 323 12.07 -1.30 11.20
C TYR A 323 11.80 -0.52 12.50
N ASP A 324 12.71 -0.57 13.48
CA ASP A 324 12.62 0.22 14.71
C ASP A 324 12.90 1.71 14.44
N TRP A 325 13.77 2.04 13.48
CA TRP A 325 13.90 3.40 12.96
C TRP A 325 12.60 3.85 12.27
N GLU A 326 11.99 3.00 11.45
CA GLU A 326 10.68 3.27 10.84
C GLU A 326 9.63 3.53 11.95
N ALA A 327 9.60 2.70 13.01
CA ALA A 327 8.75 2.86 14.20
C ALA A 327 9.02 4.15 14.97
N THR A 328 10.28 4.56 15.09
CA THR A 328 10.67 5.81 15.76
C THR A 328 10.27 7.03 14.92
N ALA A 329 10.46 6.94 13.60
CA ALA A 329 9.93 7.91 12.64
C ALA A 329 8.38 7.92 12.66
N TYR A 330 7.72 6.78 12.95
CA TYR A 330 6.27 6.69 13.24
C TYR A 330 5.86 7.43 14.51
N ALA A 331 6.68 7.38 15.56
CA ALA A 331 6.38 8.00 16.84
C ALA A 331 6.66 9.52 16.89
N THR A 332 7.61 10.04 16.10
CA THR A 332 8.01 11.47 16.12
C THR A 332 7.14 12.39 15.26
N VAL A 333 6.22 11.86 14.45
CA VAL A 333 5.26 12.68 13.69
C VAL A 333 4.07 13.05 14.58
N SER A 334 4.30 13.95 15.53
CA SER A 334 3.28 14.50 16.43
C SER A 334 2.80 15.91 16.07
N GLU A 335 3.19 16.48 14.92
CA GLU A 335 2.83 17.87 14.56
C GLU A 335 2.47 18.05 13.07
N GLY A 336 1.40 17.39 12.62
CA GLY A 336 0.64 17.85 11.46
C GLY A 336 1.18 17.56 10.05
N LEU A 337 2.39 17.00 9.90
CA LEU A 337 2.98 16.65 8.59
C LEU A 337 3.14 15.13 8.44
N ARG A 338 2.30 14.47 7.63
CA ARG A 338 2.56 13.08 7.22
C ARG A 338 3.74 13.05 6.24
N TYR A 339 4.84 12.43 6.66
CA TYR A 339 6.00 11.91 5.91
C TYR A 339 6.44 12.61 4.61
N GLN A 340 7.47 13.46 4.73
CA GLN A 340 8.50 13.64 3.69
C GLN A 340 9.80 12.86 3.99
N HIS A 341 9.94 12.27 5.19
CA HIS A 341 11.21 11.71 5.68
C HIS A 341 11.54 10.26 5.26
N LEU A 342 10.60 9.47 4.73
CA LEU A 342 10.88 8.10 4.24
C LEU A 342 11.64 8.06 2.90
N LEU A 343 11.87 9.22 2.27
CA LEU A 343 12.74 9.39 1.11
C LEU A 343 14.18 9.75 1.49
N VAL A 344 14.45 10.02 2.77
CA VAL A 344 15.81 10.20 3.29
C VAL A 344 16.31 8.83 3.76
N PRO A 345 17.45 8.32 3.25
CA PRO A 345 17.98 7.05 3.70
C PRO A 345 18.37 7.12 5.19
N PRO A 346 18.28 6.02 5.94
CA PRO A 346 18.82 5.96 7.29
C PRO A 346 20.32 6.30 7.28
N PRO A 347 20.89 6.83 8.37
CA PRO A 347 22.33 6.98 8.46
C PRO A 347 22.99 5.62 8.22
N ARG A 348 24.00 5.59 7.33
CA ARG A 348 24.73 4.37 6.98
C ARG A 348 25.15 3.62 8.26
N PRO A 349 25.01 2.29 8.33
CA PRO A 349 25.61 1.52 9.41
C PRO A 349 27.11 1.86 9.48
N LEU A 350 27.62 2.07 10.69
CA LEU A 350 29.05 2.21 10.92
C LEU A 350 29.75 1.03 10.23
N GLN A 351 30.61 1.33 9.26
CA GLN A 351 31.48 0.30 8.69
C GLN A 351 32.23 -0.33 9.85
N SER A 352 32.16 -1.67 9.98
CA SER A 352 33.06 -2.39 10.87
C SER A 352 34.48 -1.96 10.52
N PRO A 353 35.32 -1.58 11.50
CA PRO A 353 36.68 -1.14 11.21
C PRO A 353 37.35 -2.24 10.38
N SER A 354 37.82 -1.85 9.20
CA SER A 354 38.64 -2.73 8.36
C SER A 354 39.78 -3.22 9.24
N THR A 355 39.88 -4.54 9.41
CA THR A 355 41.10 -5.17 9.92
C THR A 355 42.22 -4.86 8.93
N GLU A 356 42.84 -3.70 9.12
CA GLU A 356 44.08 -3.32 8.48
C GLU A 356 45.12 -4.33 8.97
N THR A 357 45.45 -5.25 8.08
CA THR A 357 46.53 -6.21 8.27
C THR A 357 47.81 -5.39 8.25
N GLN A 358 48.35 -5.08 9.44
CA GLN A 358 49.70 -4.54 9.55
C GLN A 358 50.67 -5.62 9.08
N GLU A 359 51.25 -5.42 7.90
CA GLU A 359 52.42 -6.17 7.47
C GLU A 359 53.59 -5.90 8.42
N PRO A 360 54.41 -6.91 8.76
CA PRO A 360 55.60 -6.70 9.55
C PRO A 360 56.69 -6.09 8.66
N PHE A 361 57.03 -4.82 8.91
CA PHE A 361 58.25 -4.23 8.37
C PHE A 361 59.47 -5.01 8.87
N GLY A 362 60.16 -5.68 7.95
CA GLY A 362 61.48 -6.26 8.15
C GLY A 362 62.60 -5.30 7.72
N GLY A 363 63.74 -5.38 8.43
CA GLY A 363 65.05 -4.80 8.09
C GLY A 363 65.17 -3.30 8.44
N LEU A 364 66.23 -2.80 9.09
CA LEU A 364 67.60 -3.26 9.34
C LEU A 364 68.11 -2.68 10.66
#